data_AF-A0A226D012-F1
#
_entry.id   AF-A0A226D012-F1
#
_cell.length_a   1.000
_cell.length_b   1.000
_cell.length_c   1.000
_cell.angle_alpha   90.00
_cell.angle_beta   90.00
_cell.angle_gamma   90.00
#
_symmetry.space_group_name_H-M   'P 1'
#
loop_
_entity.id
_entity.type
_entity.pdbx_description
1 polymer ?
#
loop_
_entity_poly.entity_id
_entity_poly.type
_entity_poly.pdbx_seq_one_letter_code
_entity_poly.pdbx_strand_id
1 'polypeptide(L)'
;MANLRVLTTTLIIMLIILPLCFPVLVGLLLLRQFVALAAKIFKRETLLKMLTTGGTLLDGAHTFTRNALTIFAIVEIDREKIVMDRFKDDFETKVLHKKNGSQFLYPELKYSEYSGRDLKNPGDFNKLINHVTHERLWVRDKPLWEILIMENVTTERARGQTLLIFRCSHVLCDGNSILKITANLFETKATETKLVPDDPDRLSINCMNLLKFPYQFVAYVKNVSNNVTQVPAPNPRLNEIPEIFSKTMESMPMLEFKKVKNAYGVDHLSLLLAGAAFAIRQTYLEQGREVDDHVQVGFIQPLPNHPMKLRNHL
;
A
#
# COMPACT_ATOMS: atom_id res chain seq x y z
N MET A 1 -7.20 -7.40 41.76
CA MET A 1 -7.19 -6.12 40.99
C MET A 1 -7.34 -6.31 39.48
N ALA A 2 -6.70 -7.31 38.84
CA ALA A 2 -6.83 -7.54 37.39
C ALA A 2 -8.28 -7.72 36.91
N ASN A 3 -9.08 -8.52 37.62
CA ASN A 3 -10.48 -8.80 37.25
C ASN A 3 -11.37 -7.55 37.25
N LEU A 4 -11.11 -6.59 38.16
CA LEU A 4 -11.88 -5.35 38.24
C LEU A 4 -11.60 -4.44 37.03
N ARG A 5 -10.34 -4.40 36.55
CA ARG A 5 -9.96 -3.63 35.35
C ARG A 5 -10.58 -4.19 34.08
N VAL A 6 -10.55 -5.52 33.90
CA VAL A 6 -11.18 -6.18 32.74
C VAL A 6 -12.69 -5.90 32.72
N LEU A 7 -13.34 -5.97 33.88
CA LEU A 7 -14.77 -5.69 33.99
C LEU A 7 -15.11 -4.23 33.65
N THR A 8 -14.33 -3.26 34.15
CA THR A 8 -14.55 -1.84 33.84
C THR A 8 -14.30 -1.52 32.37
N THR A 9 -13.23 -2.04 31.78
CA THR A 9 -12.96 -1.86 30.33
C THR A 9 -14.09 -2.45 29.48
N THR A 10 -14.58 -3.65 29.83
CA THR A 10 -15.69 -4.29 29.12
C THR A 10 -16.98 -3.46 29.22
N LEU A 11 -17.28 -2.93 30.41
CA LEU A 11 -18.44 -2.04 30.62
C LEU A 11 -18.33 -0.74 29.80
N ILE A 12 -17.15 -0.11 29.75
CA ILE A 12 -16.93 1.11 28.94
C ILE A 12 -17.14 0.82 27.45
N ILE A 13 -16.59 -0.29 26.94
CA ILE A 13 -16.77 -0.69 25.54
C ILE A 13 -18.26 -0.90 25.23
N MET A 14 -18.97 -1.62 26.09
CA MET A 14 -20.37 -1.99 25.85
C MET A 14 -21.34 -0.82 26.02
N LEU A 15 -21.12 0.06 27.01
CA LEU A 15 -22.07 1.12 27.36
C LEU A 15 -21.78 2.46 26.67
N ILE A 16 -20.54 2.71 26.27
CA ILE A 16 -20.13 4.01 25.71
C ILE A 16 -19.72 3.85 24.25
N ILE A 17 -18.75 2.97 23.97
CA ILE A 17 -18.18 2.86 22.63
C ILE A 17 -19.19 2.24 21.67
N LEU A 18 -19.82 1.11 22.04
CA LEU A 18 -20.78 0.43 21.15
C LEU A 18 -21.97 1.33 20.77
N PRO A 19 -22.62 2.08 21.69
CA PRO A 19 -23.70 2.98 21.34
C PRO A 19 -23.25 4.21 20.55
N LEU A 20 -22.00 4.66 20.69
CA LEU A 20 -21.43 5.73 19.86
C LEU A 20 -21.09 5.24 18.45
N CYS A 21 -20.59 4.01 18.32
CA CYS A 21 -20.30 3.39 17.02
C CYS A 21 -21.56 2.98 16.26
N PHE A 22 -22.65 2.66 16.96
CA PHE A 22 -23.88 2.17 16.34
C PHE A 22 -24.50 3.17 15.34
N PRO A 23 -24.70 4.48 15.67
CA PRO A 23 -25.16 5.47 14.70
C PRO A 23 -24.24 5.63 13.50
N VAL A 24 -22.92 5.53 13.70
CA VAL A 24 -21.94 5.58 12.61
C VAL A 24 -22.13 4.37 11.69
N LEU A 25 -22.21 3.16 12.25
CA LEU A 25 -22.46 1.93 11.47
C LEU A 25 -23.80 1.98 10.74
N VAL A 26 -24.86 2.45 11.39
CA VAL A 26 -26.18 2.64 10.76
C VAL A 26 -26.08 3.67 9.63
N GLY A 27 -25.39 4.80 9.84
CA GLY A 27 -25.15 5.79 8.79
C GLY A 27 -24.37 5.22 7.59
N LEU A 28 -23.36 4.40 7.84
CA LEU A 28 -22.59 3.71 6.81
C LEU A 28 -23.46 2.69 6.03
N LEU A 29 -24.33 1.95 6.73
CA LEU A 29 -25.28 1.02 6.10
C LEU A 29 -26.34 1.75 5.27
N LEU A 30 -26.86 2.88 5.76
CA LEU A 30 -27.81 3.72 5.03
C LEU A 30 -27.17 4.34 3.79
N LEU A 31 -25.94 4.83 3.91
CA LEU A 31 -25.15 5.33 2.77
C LEU A 31 -24.98 4.22 1.72
N ARG A 32 -24.69 2.99 2.14
CA ARG A 32 -24.57 1.84 1.25
C ARG A 32 -25.89 1.54 0.51
N GLN A 33 -27.02 1.56 1.21
CA GLN A 33 -28.33 1.36 0.58
C GLN A 33 -28.67 2.51 -0.40
N PHE A 34 -28.32 3.75 -0.04
CA PHE A 34 -28.51 4.90 -0.92
C PHE A 34 -27.68 4.79 -2.19
N VAL A 35 -26.39 4.42 -2.10
CA VAL A 35 -25.54 4.19 -3.26
C VAL A 35 -26.07 3.04 -4.12
N ALA A 36 -26.56 1.96 -3.51
CA ALA A 36 -27.19 0.85 -4.25
C ALA A 36 -28.44 1.31 -5.02
N LEU A 37 -29.27 2.14 -4.40
CA LEU A 37 -30.48 2.70 -5.00
C LEU A 37 -30.13 3.68 -6.13
N ALA A 38 -29.19 4.60 -5.88
CA ALA A 38 -28.70 5.56 -6.86
C ALA A 38 -28.10 4.84 -8.08
N ALA A 39 -27.31 3.79 -7.86
CA ALA A 39 -26.78 2.96 -8.95
C ALA A 39 -27.89 2.28 -9.77
N LYS A 40 -28.99 1.86 -9.15
CA LYS A 40 -30.15 1.33 -9.89
C LYS A 40 -30.84 2.40 -10.75
N ILE A 41 -30.93 3.63 -10.26
CA ILE A 41 -31.63 4.75 -10.92
C ILE A 41 -30.79 5.35 -12.06
N PHE A 42 -29.50 5.59 -11.84
CA PHE A 42 -28.66 6.44 -12.69
C PHE A 42 -27.77 5.67 -13.69
N LYS A 43 -28.24 4.53 -14.22
CA LYS A 43 -27.51 3.57 -15.07
C LYS A 43 -26.49 2.73 -14.30
N ARG A 44 -26.97 1.53 -13.96
CA ARG A 44 -26.28 0.49 -13.17
C ARG A 44 -24.88 0.15 -13.65
N GLU A 45 -24.64 0.15 -14.96
CA GLU A 45 -23.34 -0.26 -15.53
C GLU A 45 -22.22 0.77 -15.31
N THR A 46 -22.54 2.06 -15.29
CA THR A 46 -21.53 3.13 -15.16
C THR A 46 -21.22 3.42 -13.70
N LEU A 47 -22.25 3.45 -12.85
CA LEU A 47 -22.11 3.80 -11.43
C LEU A 47 -21.50 2.66 -10.59
N LEU A 48 -21.85 1.40 -10.84
CA LEU A 48 -21.23 0.26 -10.14
C LEU A 48 -19.79 -0.01 -10.58
N LYS A 49 -19.37 0.50 -11.74
CA LYS A 49 -17.96 0.49 -12.16
C LYS A 49 -17.13 1.52 -11.39
N MET A 50 -17.71 2.67 -11.01
CA MET A 50 -17.00 3.72 -10.28
C MET A 50 -17.01 3.52 -8.76
N LEU A 51 -18.12 3.05 -8.19
CA LEU A 51 -18.22 2.71 -6.76
C LEU A 51 -19.07 1.45 -6.61
N THR A 52 -18.41 0.33 -6.32
CA THR A 52 -19.14 -0.86 -5.85
C THR A 52 -19.68 -0.59 -4.45
N THR A 53 -20.84 -1.16 -4.13
CA THR A 53 -21.41 -1.13 -2.77
C THR A 53 -20.50 -1.72 -1.68
N GLY A 54 -19.42 -2.40 -2.05
CA GLY A 54 -18.35 -2.83 -1.14
C GLY A 54 -17.25 -1.78 -0.99
N GLY A 55 -16.78 -1.20 -2.11
CA GLY A 55 -15.76 -0.16 -2.14
C GLY A 55 -16.14 1.15 -1.42
N THR A 56 -17.43 1.37 -1.15
CA THR A 56 -17.90 2.53 -0.36
C THR A 56 -17.53 2.49 1.13
N LEU A 57 -17.11 1.35 1.68
CA LEU A 57 -16.84 1.20 3.12
C LEU A 57 -15.51 0.54 3.41
N LEU A 58 -15.26 -0.62 2.80
CA LEU A 58 -14.03 -1.41 2.90
C LEU A 58 -13.92 -2.17 1.58
N ASP A 59 -12.99 -1.77 0.71
CA ASP A 59 -12.84 -2.40 -0.60
C ASP A 59 -12.25 -3.83 -0.47
N GLY A 60 -13.15 -4.80 -0.35
CA GLY A 60 -12.86 -6.23 -0.52
C GLY A 60 -13.42 -6.80 -1.83
N ALA A 61 -14.02 -5.96 -2.69
CA ALA A 61 -14.72 -6.45 -3.88
C ALA A 61 -13.76 -6.96 -4.96
N HIS A 62 -12.55 -6.38 -5.01
CA HIS A 62 -11.55 -6.73 -6.00
C HIS A 62 -10.55 -7.79 -5.54
N THR A 63 -10.62 -8.27 -4.30
CA THR A 63 -9.60 -9.17 -3.69
C THR A 63 -9.34 -10.44 -4.50
N PHE A 64 -10.35 -11.01 -5.15
CA PHE A 64 -10.23 -12.26 -5.92
C PHE A 64 -10.26 -12.03 -7.45
N THR A 65 -9.91 -10.82 -7.90
CA THR A 65 -9.90 -10.44 -9.31
C THR A 65 -8.48 -10.06 -9.76
N ARG A 66 -8.27 -9.90 -11.07
CA ARG A 66 -7.01 -9.35 -11.62
C ARG A 66 -6.68 -7.94 -11.12
N ASN A 67 -7.70 -7.25 -10.60
CA ASN A 67 -7.60 -5.88 -10.12
C ASN A 67 -7.37 -5.85 -8.60
N ALA A 68 -7.08 -6.99 -7.98
CA ALA A 68 -6.74 -7.07 -6.58
C ALA A 68 -5.45 -6.31 -6.29
N LEU A 69 -5.51 -5.32 -5.39
CA LEU A 69 -4.32 -4.68 -4.88
C LEU A 69 -3.49 -5.69 -4.08
N THR A 70 -2.33 -6.03 -4.63
CA THR A 70 -1.37 -6.97 -4.04
C THR A 70 -0.10 -6.21 -3.70
N ILE A 71 0.31 -6.29 -2.43
CA ILE A 71 1.60 -5.80 -1.99
C ILE A 71 2.57 -6.98 -2.00
N PHE A 72 3.78 -6.75 -2.50
CA PHE A 72 4.83 -7.74 -2.47
C PHE A 72 6.16 -7.11 -2.08
N ALA A 73 7.06 -7.93 -1.54
CA ALA A 73 8.44 -7.57 -1.29
C ALA A 73 9.34 -8.74 -1.67
N ILE A 74 10.44 -8.44 -2.36
CA ILE A 74 11.46 -9.43 -2.73
C ILE A 74 12.69 -9.15 -1.87
N VAL A 75 13.09 -10.15 -1.09
CA VAL A 75 14.31 -10.14 -0.29
C VAL A 75 15.30 -11.11 -0.93
N GLU A 76 16.44 -10.58 -1.36
CA GLU A 76 17.54 -11.41 -1.85
C GLU A 76 18.37 -11.89 -0.64
N ILE A 77 18.50 -13.21 -0.52
CA ILE A 77 19.22 -13.86 0.57
C ILE A 77 20.43 -14.61 0.02
N ASP A 78 21.56 -14.31 0.65
CA ASP A 78 22.80 -15.05 0.47
C ASP A 78 22.68 -16.42 1.15
N ARG A 79 22.66 -17.47 0.32
CA ARG A 79 22.41 -18.85 0.76
C ARG A 79 23.49 -19.36 1.71
N GLU A 80 24.71 -18.85 1.61
CA GLU A 80 25.80 -19.21 2.51
C GLU A 80 25.59 -18.68 3.93
N LYS A 81 24.77 -17.62 4.09
CA LYS A 81 24.57 -16.95 5.37
C LYS A 81 23.30 -17.37 6.10
N ILE A 82 22.32 -17.90 5.39
CA ILE A 82 21.00 -18.24 5.96
C ILE A 82 20.67 -19.71 5.71
N VAL A 83 20.62 -20.47 6.81
CA VAL A 83 20.12 -21.84 6.80
C VAL A 83 18.60 -21.81 6.65
N MET A 84 18.09 -22.36 5.54
CA MET A 84 16.68 -22.20 5.17
C MET A 84 15.71 -22.88 6.14
N ASP A 85 16.09 -24.00 6.73
CA ASP A 85 15.25 -24.68 7.73
C ASP A 85 15.09 -23.83 9.00
N ARG A 86 16.19 -23.25 9.49
CA ARG A 86 16.13 -22.29 10.60
C ARG A 86 15.29 -21.06 10.26
N PHE A 87 15.38 -20.58 9.02
CA PHE A 87 14.56 -19.46 8.57
C PHE A 87 13.06 -19.79 8.60
N LYS A 88 12.67 -20.99 8.17
CA LYS A 88 11.28 -21.47 8.25
C LYS A 88 10.82 -21.53 9.71
N ASP A 89 11.63 -22.10 10.59
CA ASP A 89 11.32 -22.18 12.02
C ASP A 89 11.20 -20.78 12.66
N ASP A 90 12.13 -19.87 12.36
CA ASP A 90 12.09 -18.48 12.83
C ASP A 90 10.84 -17.76 12.31
N PHE A 91 10.45 -18.02 11.06
CA PHE A 91 9.24 -17.44 10.48
C PHE A 91 7.97 -17.97 11.16
N GLU A 92 7.85 -19.29 11.33
CA GLU A 92 6.72 -19.90 12.02
C GLU A 92 6.60 -19.39 13.45
N THR A 93 7.70 -19.39 14.21
CA THR A 93 7.68 -18.98 15.62
C THR A 93 7.49 -17.48 15.81
N LYS A 94 8.22 -16.63 15.07
CA LYS A 94 8.21 -15.18 15.29
C LYS A 94 7.05 -14.46 14.60
N VAL A 95 6.58 -14.97 13.47
CA VAL A 95 5.53 -14.33 12.67
C VAL A 95 4.20 -15.05 12.85
N LEU A 96 4.15 -16.38 12.70
CA LEU A 96 2.89 -17.12 12.65
C LEU A 96 2.29 -17.39 14.02
N HIS A 97 3.09 -17.92 14.94
CA HIS A 97 2.63 -18.29 16.27
C HIS A 97 2.46 -17.09 17.21
N LYS A 98 2.91 -15.91 16.81
CA LYS A 98 2.67 -14.67 17.57
C LYS A 98 1.18 -14.31 17.65
N LYS A 99 0.34 -14.81 16.74
CA LYS A 99 -1.11 -14.55 16.72
C LYS A 99 -1.89 -15.82 17.06
N ASN A 100 -2.25 -15.98 18.33
CA ASN A 100 -3.10 -17.08 18.79
C ASN A 100 -4.54 -16.94 18.23
N GLY A 101 -5.06 -17.99 17.59
CA GLY A 101 -6.51 -18.19 17.44
C GLY A 101 -7.15 -18.02 16.05
N SER A 102 -6.39 -17.93 14.94
CA SER A 102 -7.02 -17.86 13.61
C SER A 102 -6.31 -18.73 12.56
N GLN A 103 -6.95 -19.83 12.18
CA GLN A 103 -6.46 -20.76 11.15
C GLN A 103 -6.40 -20.15 9.73
N PHE A 104 -7.19 -19.12 9.43
CA PHE A 104 -7.24 -18.47 8.11
C PHE A 104 -6.15 -17.41 7.88
N LEU A 105 -5.26 -17.20 8.85
CA LEU A 105 -4.19 -16.20 8.75
C LEU A 105 -2.80 -16.82 8.59
N TYR A 106 -2.67 -18.13 8.36
CA TYR A 106 -1.35 -18.72 8.12
C TYR A 106 -0.97 -18.57 6.64
N PRO A 107 0.19 -18.01 6.30
CA PRO A 107 0.62 -17.88 4.92
C PRO A 107 0.98 -19.26 4.38
N GLU A 108 0.73 -19.46 3.09
CA GLU A 108 1.23 -20.65 2.42
C GLU A 108 2.71 -20.44 2.06
N LEU A 109 3.59 -21.33 2.53
CA LEU A 109 4.96 -21.39 2.05
C LEU A 109 4.99 -22.22 0.77
N LYS A 110 5.44 -21.62 -0.34
CA LYS A 110 5.48 -22.31 -1.64
C LYS A 110 6.84 -22.17 -2.28
N TYR A 111 7.29 -23.27 -2.88
CA TYR A 111 8.37 -23.20 -3.84
C TYR A 111 7.84 -22.63 -5.15
N SER A 112 8.53 -21.63 -5.67
CA SER A 112 8.17 -21.00 -6.93
C SER A 112 8.69 -21.82 -8.11
N GLU A 113 7.86 -21.91 -9.15
CA GLU A 113 8.17 -22.55 -10.44
C GLU A 113 9.32 -21.85 -11.20
N TYR A 114 9.75 -20.68 -10.73
CA TYR A 114 10.83 -19.90 -11.31
C TYR A 114 12.21 -20.24 -10.73
N SER A 115 12.32 -21.27 -9.88
CA SER A 115 13.59 -21.69 -9.29
C SER A 115 14.64 -22.04 -10.35
N GLY A 116 15.89 -21.63 -10.15
CA GLY A 116 17.00 -21.87 -11.09
C GLY A 116 17.03 -20.97 -12.34
N ARG A 117 16.15 -19.97 -12.47
CA ARG A 117 16.19 -19.01 -13.59
C ARG A 117 17.27 -17.94 -13.42
N ASP A 118 17.80 -17.47 -14.55
CA ASP A 118 18.63 -16.27 -14.61
C ASP A 118 17.72 -15.03 -14.71
N LEU A 119 17.77 -14.17 -13.69
CA LEU A 119 17.03 -12.93 -13.58
C LEU A 119 17.93 -11.70 -13.73
N LYS A 120 19.14 -11.85 -14.30
CA LYS A 120 19.96 -10.70 -14.70
C LYS A 120 19.28 -9.84 -15.75
N ASN A 121 18.47 -10.46 -16.61
CA ASN A 121 17.75 -9.73 -17.63
C ASN A 121 16.58 -8.95 -16.97
N PRO A 122 16.52 -7.61 -17.07
CA PRO A 122 15.42 -6.82 -16.51
C PRO A 122 14.05 -7.27 -17.03
N GLY A 123 13.96 -7.75 -18.26
CA GLY A 123 12.72 -8.29 -18.85
C GLY A 123 12.21 -9.53 -18.11
N ASP A 124 13.10 -10.45 -17.73
CA ASP A 124 12.70 -11.66 -16.99
C ASP A 124 12.37 -11.36 -15.53
N PHE A 125 13.07 -10.39 -14.92
CA PHE A 125 12.70 -9.88 -13.61
C PHE A 125 11.33 -9.20 -13.62
N ASN A 126 11.03 -8.40 -14.65
CA ASN A 126 9.69 -7.80 -14.84
C ASN A 126 8.60 -8.85 -15.04
N LYS A 127 8.87 -9.94 -15.78
CA LYS A 127 7.94 -11.07 -15.89
C LYS A 127 7.66 -11.71 -14.54
N LEU A 128 8.68 -11.94 -13.71
CA LEU A 128 8.50 -12.46 -12.35
C LEU A 128 7.62 -11.52 -11.52
N ILE A 129 7.92 -10.22 -11.52
CA ILE A 129 7.13 -9.24 -10.77
C ILE A 129 5.68 -9.26 -11.24
N ASN A 130 5.43 -9.17 -12.55
CA ASN A 130 4.08 -9.17 -13.12
C ASN A 130 3.33 -10.46 -12.81
N HIS A 131 4.01 -11.60 -12.83
CA HIS A 131 3.45 -12.88 -12.43
C HIS A 131 2.98 -12.86 -10.97
N VAL A 132 3.86 -12.44 -10.05
CA VAL A 132 3.58 -12.40 -8.61
C VAL A 132 2.50 -11.39 -8.26
N THR A 133 2.43 -10.26 -8.98
CA THR A 133 1.51 -9.16 -8.65
C THR A 133 0.15 -9.27 -9.32
N HIS A 134 0.10 -9.64 -10.60
CA HIS A 134 -1.10 -9.51 -11.43
C HIS A 134 -1.65 -10.85 -11.93
N GLU A 135 -0.77 -11.74 -12.39
CA GLU A 135 -1.22 -12.99 -13.02
C GLU A 135 -1.67 -14.01 -11.99
N ARG A 136 -1.00 -14.03 -10.84
CA ARG A 136 -1.30 -14.94 -9.74
C ARG A 136 -2.48 -14.38 -8.93
N LEU A 137 -3.67 -14.93 -9.16
CA LEU A 137 -4.88 -14.48 -8.47
C LEU A 137 -5.02 -15.07 -7.07
N TRP A 138 -5.62 -14.29 -6.16
CA TRP A 138 -6.05 -14.82 -4.87
C TRP A 138 -7.21 -15.80 -5.07
N VAL A 139 -7.19 -16.89 -4.32
CA VAL A 139 -8.22 -17.94 -4.37
C VAL A 139 -9.08 -17.83 -3.13
N ARG A 140 -10.40 -18.01 -3.29
CA ARG A 140 -11.32 -18.06 -2.15
C ARG A 140 -10.94 -19.18 -1.20
N ASP A 141 -11.20 -18.95 0.08
CA ASP A 141 -10.93 -19.90 1.18
C ASP A 141 -9.44 -20.24 1.39
N LYS A 142 -8.54 -19.52 0.70
CA LYS A 142 -7.11 -19.56 0.93
C LYS A 142 -6.62 -18.33 1.68
N PRO A 143 -5.47 -18.43 2.37
CA PRO A 143 -4.81 -17.27 2.96
C PRO A 143 -4.55 -16.18 1.92
N LEU A 144 -4.85 -14.93 2.28
CA LEU A 144 -4.60 -13.75 1.42
C LEU A 144 -3.16 -13.24 1.50
N TRP A 145 -2.24 -14.11 1.89
CA TRP A 145 -0.81 -13.86 1.91
C TRP A 145 -0.04 -15.18 1.78
N GLU A 146 1.13 -15.12 1.16
CA GLU A 146 1.99 -16.27 0.91
C GLU A 146 3.46 -15.83 0.86
N ILE A 147 4.37 -16.77 1.09
CA ILE A 147 5.80 -16.58 0.88
C ILE A 147 6.24 -17.55 -0.20
N LEU A 148 6.80 -17.00 -1.27
CA LEU A 148 7.39 -17.80 -2.34
C LEU A 148 8.90 -17.86 -2.14
N ILE A 149 9.44 -19.07 -2.14
CA ILE A 149 10.88 -19.30 -2.11
C ILE A 149 11.32 -19.65 -3.53
N MET A 150 12.31 -18.89 -4.05
CA MET A 150 13.02 -19.23 -5.28
C MET A 150 14.48 -19.48 -4.96
N GLU A 151 14.93 -20.71 -5.13
CA GLU A 151 16.32 -21.08 -4.85
C GLU A 151 17.19 -21.01 -6.09
N ASN A 152 18.51 -20.86 -5.86
CA ASN A 152 19.56 -20.89 -6.87
C ASN A 152 19.33 -19.87 -8.01
N VAL A 153 18.81 -18.70 -7.66
CA VAL A 153 18.54 -17.62 -8.59
C VAL A 153 19.82 -16.84 -8.86
N THR A 154 19.99 -16.44 -10.12
CA THR A 154 21.06 -15.52 -10.51
C THR A 154 20.44 -14.15 -10.77
N THR A 155 20.91 -13.12 -10.08
CA THR A 155 20.49 -11.72 -10.27
C THR A 155 21.66 -10.91 -10.79
N GLU A 156 21.44 -9.62 -11.09
CA GLU A 156 22.53 -8.70 -11.43
C GLU A 156 23.57 -8.60 -10.32
N ARG A 157 23.16 -8.76 -9.07
CA ARG A 157 24.01 -8.55 -7.89
C ARG A 157 24.80 -9.78 -7.48
N ALA A 158 24.22 -10.97 -7.63
CA ALA A 158 24.86 -12.21 -7.17
C ALA A 158 24.31 -13.45 -7.87
N ARG A 159 25.06 -14.57 -7.78
CA ARG A 159 24.66 -15.89 -8.29
C ARG A 159 24.30 -16.82 -7.14
N GLY A 160 23.42 -17.80 -7.40
CA GLY A 160 23.06 -18.83 -6.41
C GLY A 160 22.28 -18.30 -5.20
N GLN A 161 21.65 -17.13 -5.32
CA GLN A 161 20.88 -16.52 -4.25
C GLN A 161 19.55 -17.24 -4.04
N THR A 162 18.97 -17.05 -2.87
CA THR A 162 17.57 -17.39 -2.62
C THR A 162 16.74 -16.11 -2.62
N LEU A 163 15.70 -16.03 -3.44
CA LEU A 163 14.73 -14.96 -3.33
C LEU A 163 13.59 -15.41 -2.43
N LEU A 164 13.31 -14.60 -1.41
CA LEU A 164 12.07 -14.68 -0.66
C LEU A 164 11.12 -13.62 -1.16
N ILE A 165 9.99 -14.06 -1.69
CA ILE A 165 8.96 -13.18 -2.22
C ILE A 165 7.79 -13.23 -1.27
N PHE A 166 7.69 -12.20 -0.44
CA PHE A 166 6.50 -11.96 0.37
C PHE A 166 5.41 -11.40 -0.53
N ARG A 167 4.21 -11.98 -0.48
CA ARG A 167 3.05 -11.50 -1.24
C ARG A 167 1.84 -11.46 -0.33
N CYS A 168 1.12 -10.35 -0.30
CA CYS A 168 -0.02 -10.15 0.58
C CYS A 168 -1.07 -9.26 -0.09
N SER A 169 -2.35 -9.56 0.12
CA SER A 169 -3.43 -8.67 -0.28
C SER A 169 -3.34 -7.38 0.54
N HIS A 170 -3.53 -6.23 -0.13
CA HIS A 170 -3.53 -4.91 0.53
C HIS A 170 -4.63 -4.78 1.60
N VAL A 171 -5.64 -5.66 1.59
CA VAL A 171 -6.66 -5.73 2.66
C VAL A 171 -6.05 -6.16 4.00
N LEU A 172 -4.97 -6.95 3.99
CA LEU A 172 -4.35 -7.50 5.21
C LEU A 172 -3.15 -6.69 5.70
N CYS A 173 -2.36 -6.12 4.79
CA CYS A 173 -1.12 -5.43 5.12
C CYS A 173 -0.96 -4.19 4.25
N ASP A 174 -0.30 -3.18 4.80
CA ASP A 174 0.27 -2.05 4.07
C ASP A 174 1.80 -2.19 3.95
N GLY A 175 2.46 -1.24 3.29
CA GLY A 175 3.92 -1.24 3.16
C GLY A 175 4.65 -1.22 4.50
N ASN A 176 4.14 -0.51 5.50
CA ASN A 176 4.73 -0.44 6.84
C ASN A 176 4.63 -1.79 7.57
N SER A 177 3.51 -2.49 7.42
CA SER A 177 3.29 -3.82 7.98
C SER A 177 4.31 -4.83 7.45
N ILE A 178 4.61 -4.78 6.14
CA ILE A 178 5.63 -5.64 5.53
C ILE A 178 7.03 -5.33 6.07
N LEU A 179 7.37 -4.05 6.24
CA LEU A 179 8.64 -3.66 6.82
C LEU A 179 8.78 -4.18 8.25
N LYS A 180 7.72 -4.08 9.07
CA LYS A 180 7.70 -4.62 10.44
C LYS A 180 7.80 -6.14 10.48
N ILE A 181 7.09 -6.85 9.60
CA ILE A 181 7.18 -8.32 9.51
C ILE A 181 8.61 -8.72 9.13
N THR A 182 9.17 -8.07 8.12
CA THR A 182 10.56 -8.29 7.67
C THR A 182 11.56 -7.99 8.78
N ALA A 183 11.42 -6.86 9.48
CA ALA A 183 12.30 -6.50 10.60
C ALA A 183 12.23 -7.54 11.72
N ASN A 184 11.02 -7.92 12.15
CA ASN A 184 10.83 -8.94 13.20
C ASN A 184 11.44 -10.29 12.83
N LEU A 185 11.45 -10.63 11.54
CA LEU A 185 12.00 -11.90 11.04
C LEU A 185 13.53 -11.95 11.19
N PHE A 186 14.19 -10.85 10.84
CA PHE A 186 15.65 -10.74 10.88
C PHE A 186 16.20 -10.20 12.21
N GLU A 187 15.35 -9.68 13.09
CA GLU A 187 15.75 -9.32 14.45
C GLU A 187 16.15 -10.58 15.25
N THR A 188 17.41 -10.58 15.70
CA THR A 188 18.00 -11.66 16.51
C THR A 188 17.80 -11.44 18.01
N LYS A 189 17.45 -10.22 18.42
CA LYS A 189 17.03 -9.88 19.78
C LYS A 189 15.69 -9.20 19.67
N ALA A 190 14.72 -9.62 20.47
CA ALA A 190 13.48 -8.88 20.64
C ALA A 190 13.87 -7.47 21.09
N THR A 191 13.82 -6.50 20.17
CA THR A 191 14.03 -5.12 20.55
C THR A 191 12.89 -4.81 21.51
N GLU A 192 13.20 -4.63 22.80
CA GLU A 192 12.23 -4.10 23.75
C GLU A 192 11.68 -2.85 23.09
N THR A 193 10.43 -2.95 22.63
CA THR A 193 9.81 -1.87 21.89
C THR A 193 9.66 -0.81 22.95
N LYS A 194 10.58 0.17 22.98
CA LYS A 194 10.40 1.36 23.78
C LYS A 194 9.07 1.89 23.31
N LEU A 195 8.05 1.71 24.14
CA LEU A 195 6.75 2.33 23.93
C LEU A 195 7.09 3.79 23.68
N VAL A 196 6.81 4.24 22.46
CA VAL A 196 6.85 5.68 22.17
C VAL A 196 5.99 6.27 23.28
N PRO A 197 6.54 7.17 24.13
CA PRO A 197 5.76 7.75 25.20
C PRO A 197 4.49 8.27 24.56
N ASP A 198 3.34 7.70 24.94
CA ASP A 198 2.05 8.30 24.60
C ASP A 198 2.12 9.68 25.22
N ASP A 199 2.25 10.70 24.38
CA ASP A 199 2.22 12.09 24.79
C ASP A 199 0.72 12.45 24.90
N PRO A 200 0.13 12.38 26.11
CA PRO A 200 -1.30 12.60 26.27
C PRO A 200 -1.70 14.03 25.89
N ASP A 201 -0.74 14.97 25.86
CA ASP A 201 -0.99 16.37 25.57
C ASP A 201 -1.25 16.63 24.07
N ARG A 202 -0.86 15.70 23.20
CA ARG A 202 -1.18 15.75 21.75
C ARG A 202 -2.63 15.40 21.41
N LEU A 203 -3.39 14.78 22.33
CA LEU A 203 -4.82 14.50 22.12
C LEU A 203 -5.73 15.70 22.41
N SER A 204 -5.17 16.80 22.93
CA SER A 204 -5.89 18.08 23.09
C SER A 204 -6.15 18.81 21.78
N ILE A 205 -5.83 18.20 20.62
CA ILE A 205 -6.30 18.66 19.31
C ILE A 205 -7.81 18.86 19.40
N ASN A 206 -8.18 20.13 19.45
CA ASN A 206 -9.52 20.65 19.65
C ASN A 206 -10.53 19.75 18.95
N CYS A 207 -11.37 19.03 19.69
CA CYS A 207 -12.30 18.03 19.15
C CYS A 207 -13.13 18.60 17.98
N MET A 208 -13.38 19.91 18.01
CA MET A 208 -14.00 20.67 16.93
C MET A 208 -13.22 20.64 15.61
N ASN A 209 -11.89 20.67 15.64
CA ASN A 209 -11.05 20.55 14.45
C ASN A 209 -11.11 19.12 13.88
N LEU A 210 -11.14 18.11 14.75
CA LEU A 210 -11.33 16.70 14.34
C LEU A 210 -12.69 16.49 13.65
N LEU A 211 -13.75 17.11 14.17
CA LEU A 211 -15.10 17.07 13.57
C LEU A 211 -15.20 17.89 12.26
N LYS A 212 -14.46 18.99 12.15
CA LYS A 212 -14.43 19.84 10.94
C LYS A 212 -13.53 19.29 9.84
N PHE A 213 -12.50 18.52 10.20
CA PHE A 213 -11.47 18.03 9.27
C PHE A 213 -12.07 17.28 8.07
N PRO A 214 -13.04 16.36 8.21
CA PRO A 214 -13.66 15.70 7.06
C PRO A 214 -14.31 16.68 6.08
N TYR A 215 -14.99 17.72 6.59
CA TYR A 215 -15.64 18.72 5.74
C TYR A 215 -14.63 19.64 5.06
N GLN A 216 -13.59 20.06 5.78
CA GLN A 216 -12.50 20.84 5.21
C GLN A 216 -11.76 20.05 4.14
N PHE A 217 -11.50 18.76 4.39
CA PHE A 217 -10.90 17.85 3.43
C PHE A 217 -11.78 17.68 2.19
N VAL A 218 -13.09 17.44 2.35
CA VAL A 218 -14.01 17.34 1.21
C VAL A 218 -14.09 18.65 0.43
N ALA A 219 -14.14 19.80 1.11
CA ALA A 219 -14.13 21.11 0.44
C ALA A 219 -12.83 21.34 -0.33
N TYR A 220 -11.69 20.98 0.26
CA TYR A 220 -10.38 21.03 -0.40
C TYR A 220 -10.34 20.11 -1.62
N VAL A 221 -10.68 18.83 -1.46
CA VAL A 221 -10.71 17.84 -2.55
C VAL A 221 -11.67 18.29 -3.64
N LYS A 222 -12.85 18.83 -3.30
CA LYS A 222 -13.81 19.37 -4.26
C LYS A 222 -13.20 20.56 -5.02
N ASN A 223 -12.54 21.49 -4.35
CA ASN A 223 -11.93 22.64 -5.01
C ASN A 223 -10.77 22.24 -5.93
N VAL A 224 -9.96 21.26 -5.52
CA VAL A 224 -8.87 20.71 -6.35
C VAL A 224 -9.41 19.84 -7.49
N SER A 225 -10.46 19.05 -7.28
CA SER A 225 -11.02 18.13 -8.30
C SER A 225 -11.99 18.79 -9.27
N ASN A 226 -12.65 19.89 -8.88
CA ASN A 226 -13.57 20.64 -9.75
C ASN A 226 -12.86 21.23 -10.97
N ASN A 227 -11.54 21.44 -10.88
CA ASN A 227 -10.75 21.82 -12.03
C ASN A 227 -10.22 20.54 -12.68
N VAL A 228 -11.11 19.89 -13.43
CA VAL A 228 -10.76 18.72 -14.24
C VAL A 228 -9.85 19.21 -15.35
N THR A 229 -8.58 19.43 -15.03
CA THR A 229 -7.56 19.34 -16.07
C THR A 229 -7.62 17.91 -16.52
N GLN A 230 -8.20 17.73 -17.71
CA GLN A 230 -8.35 16.44 -18.32
C GLN A 230 -6.93 15.96 -18.54
N VAL A 231 -6.47 15.04 -17.68
CA VAL A 231 -5.37 14.15 -18.02
C VAL A 231 -5.80 13.54 -19.36
N PRO A 232 -5.15 13.92 -20.47
CA PRO A 232 -5.58 13.49 -21.79
C PRO A 232 -5.78 11.98 -21.80
N ALA A 233 -6.93 11.51 -22.27
CA ALA A 233 -7.24 10.08 -22.21
C ALA A 233 -6.09 9.27 -22.80
N PRO A 234 -5.65 8.19 -22.14
CA PRO A 234 -4.56 7.36 -22.64
C PRO A 234 -4.82 6.99 -24.10
N ASN A 235 -3.76 6.93 -24.92
CA ASN A 235 -3.83 6.48 -26.31
C ASN A 235 -4.76 5.25 -26.39
N PRO A 236 -5.79 5.20 -27.26
CA PRO A 236 -6.75 4.10 -27.29
C PRO A 236 -6.10 2.72 -27.53
N ARG A 237 -4.87 2.66 -28.05
CA ARG A 237 -4.05 1.44 -28.12
C ARG A 237 -3.63 0.89 -26.75
N LEU A 238 -3.69 1.69 -25.67
CA LEU A 238 -3.43 1.25 -24.30
C LEU A 238 -4.49 0.30 -23.75
N ASN A 239 -5.67 0.19 -24.39
CA ASN A 239 -6.65 -0.83 -24.03
C ASN A 239 -6.13 -2.27 -24.31
N GLU A 240 -5.04 -2.41 -25.06
CA GLU A 240 -4.36 -3.69 -25.31
C GLU A 240 -3.28 -4.00 -24.26
N ILE A 241 -2.89 -3.03 -23.43
CA ILE A 241 -1.85 -3.16 -22.41
C ILE A 241 -2.52 -3.54 -21.09
N PRO A 242 -1.95 -4.48 -20.30
CA PRO A 242 -2.49 -4.81 -18.99
C PRO A 242 -2.68 -3.56 -18.12
N GLU A 243 -3.82 -3.48 -17.41
CA GLU A 243 -4.20 -2.31 -16.58
C GLU A 243 -3.14 -1.94 -15.53
N ILE A 244 -2.32 -2.91 -15.12
CA ILE A 244 -1.23 -2.71 -14.18
C ILE A 244 -0.02 -3.53 -14.65
N PHE A 245 1.15 -2.88 -14.71
CA PHE A 245 2.42 -3.52 -15.04
C PHE A 245 3.55 -2.92 -14.23
N SER A 246 4.60 -3.71 -14.01
CA SER A 246 5.86 -3.24 -13.42
C SER A 246 6.93 -3.12 -14.49
N LYS A 247 7.72 -2.05 -14.42
CA LYS A 247 8.88 -1.83 -15.27
C LYS A 247 10.05 -1.36 -14.42
N THR A 248 11.09 -2.17 -14.36
CA THR A 248 12.39 -1.76 -13.83
C THR A 248 13.16 -0.96 -14.87
N MET A 249 13.89 0.04 -14.40
CA MET A 249 14.87 0.81 -15.18
C MET A 249 16.22 0.75 -14.46
N GLU A 250 17.28 1.14 -15.18
CA GLU A 250 18.62 1.24 -14.61
C GLU A 250 18.60 2.13 -13.35
N SER A 251 19.26 1.68 -12.29
CA SER A 251 19.22 2.37 -11.00
C SER A 251 19.96 3.71 -11.09
N MET A 252 19.28 4.82 -10.80
CA MET A 252 19.97 6.08 -10.55
C MET A 252 20.70 6.00 -9.20
N PRO A 253 22.01 6.35 -9.14
CA PRO A 253 22.74 6.37 -7.89
C PRO A 253 22.07 7.33 -6.89
N MET A 254 21.79 6.81 -5.68
CA MET A 254 21.17 7.59 -4.60
C MET A 254 21.97 8.86 -4.23
N LEU A 255 23.29 8.84 -4.47
CA LEU A 255 24.16 10.00 -4.26
C LEU A 255 23.75 11.18 -5.14
N GLU A 256 23.48 10.96 -6.42
CA GLU A 256 23.05 12.01 -7.35
C GLU A 256 21.68 12.56 -6.94
N PHE A 257 20.77 11.67 -6.56
CA PHE A 257 19.45 12.06 -6.07
C PHE A 257 19.53 12.94 -4.81
N LYS A 258 20.42 12.60 -3.88
CA LYS A 258 20.69 13.40 -2.67
C LYS A 258 21.30 14.77 -2.99
N LYS A 259 22.19 14.85 -3.99
CA LYS A 259 22.79 16.14 -4.41
C LYS A 259 21.69 17.11 -4.89
N VAL A 260 20.81 16.66 -5.77
CA VAL A 260 19.68 17.47 -6.28
C VAL A 260 18.77 17.88 -5.13
N LYS A 261 18.35 16.91 -4.30
CA LYS A 261 17.52 17.17 -3.11
C LYS A 261 18.12 18.29 -2.23
N ASN A 262 19.41 18.19 -1.94
CA ASN A 262 20.09 19.14 -1.06
C ASN A 262 20.27 20.52 -1.71
N ALA A 263 20.60 20.56 -3.01
CA ALA A 263 20.79 21.80 -3.77
C ALA A 263 19.50 22.64 -3.81
N TYR A 264 18.35 21.99 -4.01
CA TYR A 264 17.04 22.67 -4.06
C TYR A 264 16.32 22.72 -2.71
N GLY A 265 16.88 22.06 -1.68
CA GLY A 265 16.31 22.05 -0.33
C GLY A 265 14.93 21.38 -0.22
N VAL A 266 14.64 20.44 -1.12
CA VAL A 266 13.37 19.69 -1.19
C VAL A 266 13.47 18.34 -0.47
N ASP A 267 12.37 17.60 -0.33
CA ASP A 267 12.38 16.22 0.14
C ASP A 267 12.44 15.22 -1.03
N HIS A 268 12.64 13.94 -0.69
CA HIS A 268 12.85 12.89 -1.68
C HIS A 268 11.57 12.59 -2.49
N LEU A 269 10.40 12.63 -1.85
CA LEU A 269 9.13 12.37 -2.50
C LEU A 269 8.78 13.50 -3.48
N SER A 270 8.99 14.77 -3.08
CA SER A 270 8.81 15.91 -3.99
C SER A 270 9.65 15.79 -5.27
N LEU A 271 10.90 15.36 -5.15
CA LEU A 271 11.77 15.16 -6.32
C LEU A 271 11.30 14.01 -7.22
N LEU A 272 10.82 12.91 -6.64
CA LEU A 272 10.23 11.78 -7.40
C LEU A 272 8.95 12.21 -8.14
N LEU A 273 8.06 12.95 -7.46
CA LEU A 273 6.82 13.44 -8.05
C LEU A 273 7.09 14.44 -9.19
N ALA A 274 8.09 15.31 -9.04
CA ALA A 274 8.52 16.21 -10.10
C ALA A 274 9.02 15.44 -11.34
N GLY A 275 9.81 14.38 -11.13
CA GLY A 275 10.26 13.48 -12.20
C GLY A 275 9.09 12.79 -12.92
N ALA A 276 8.11 12.28 -12.16
CA ALA A 276 6.91 11.66 -12.72
C ALA A 276 6.07 12.67 -13.53
N ALA A 277 5.85 13.88 -12.99
CA ALA A 277 5.13 14.94 -13.69
C ALA A 277 5.83 15.34 -15.00
N PHE A 278 7.17 15.45 -14.97
CA PHE A 278 7.97 15.71 -16.16
C PHE A 278 7.82 14.59 -17.21
N ALA A 279 7.89 13.33 -16.82
CA ALA A 279 7.75 12.20 -17.73
C ALA A 279 6.36 12.13 -18.38
N ILE A 280 5.30 12.38 -17.60
CA ILE A 280 3.92 12.48 -18.10
C ILE A 280 3.82 13.61 -19.13
N ARG A 281 4.38 14.79 -18.82
CA ARG A 281 4.40 15.94 -19.73
C ARG A 281 5.12 15.62 -21.04
N GLN A 282 6.31 15.03 -20.98
CA GLN A 282 7.07 14.64 -22.17
C GLN A 282 6.29 13.64 -23.04
N THR A 283 5.65 12.66 -22.42
CA THR A 283 4.83 11.68 -23.13
C THR A 283 3.70 12.34 -23.93
N TYR A 284 3.10 13.42 -23.42
CA TYR A 284 2.08 14.18 -24.17
C TYR A 284 2.67 14.96 -25.33
N LEU A 285 3.80 15.63 -25.11
CA LEU A 285 4.48 16.36 -26.18
C LEU A 285 4.90 15.44 -27.32
N GLU A 286 5.43 14.25 -27.01
CA GLU A 286 5.80 13.22 -28.00
C GLU A 286 4.61 12.69 -28.78
N GLN A 287 3.40 12.72 -28.20
CA GLN A 287 2.15 12.35 -28.87
C GLN A 287 1.54 13.50 -29.68
N GLY A 288 2.23 14.64 -29.80
CA GLY A 288 1.72 15.83 -30.47
C GLY A 288 0.54 16.48 -29.75
N ARG A 289 0.37 16.20 -28.45
CA ARG A 289 -0.70 16.79 -27.63
C ARG A 289 -0.17 18.07 -27.00
N GLU A 290 -1.00 19.10 -27.04
CA GLU A 290 -0.75 20.32 -26.27
C GLU A 290 -0.84 19.99 -24.78
N VAL A 291 0.17 20.41 -24.03
CA VAL A 291 0.15 20.32 -22.58
C VAL A 291 -0.59 21.55 -22.10
N ASP A 292 -1.76 21.35 -21.49
CA ASP A 292 -2.49 22.44 -20.84
C ASP A 292 -1.58 23.10 -19.78
N ASP A 293 -1.41 24.41 -19.86
CA ASP A 293 -0.64 25.19 -18.88
C ASP A 293 -1.27 25.13 -17.48
N HIS A 294 -2.49 24.59 -17.35
CA HIS A 294 -3.25 24.50 -16.11
C HIS A 294 -3.23 23.12 -15.44
N VAL A 295 -2.40 22.17 -15.90
CA VAL A 295 -2.35 20.81 -15.29
C VAL A 295 -2.13 20.93 -13.78
N GLN A 296 -3.17 20.60 -13.01
CA GLN A 296 -3.12 20.66 -11.57
C GLN A 296 -2.40 19.43 -11.05
N VAL A 297 -1.22 19.65 -10.46
CA VAL A 297 -0.49 18.60 -9.76
C VAL A 297 -0.87 18.67 -8.28
N GLY A 298 -1.36 17.57 -7.73
CA GLY A 298 -1.53 17.44 -6.29
C GLY A 298 -0.16 17.29 -5.62
N PHE A 299 0.19 18.21 -4.73
CA PHE A 299 1.37 18.10 -3.88
C PHE A 299 0.95 18.10 -2.42
N ILE A 300 1.67 17.33 -1.59
CA ILE A 300 1.49 17.39 -0.15
C ILE A 300 1.94 18.78 0.28
N GLN A 301 0.98 19.63 0.64
CA GLN A 301 1.31 20.95 1.15
C GLN A 301 1.88 20.82 2.55
N PRO A 302 2.90 21.63 2.87
CA PRO A 302 3.38 21.72 4.22
C PRO A 302 2.30 22.33 5.14
N LEU A 303 2.33 21.98 6.43
CA LEU A 303 1.36 22.48 7.42
C LEU A 303 1.37 24.02 7.50
N PRO A 304 0.27 24.67 7.95
CA PRO A 304 0.27 26.10 8.24
C PRO A 304 1.44 26.48 9.18
N ASN A 305 2.16 27.56 8.86
CA ASN A 305 3.42 28.01 9.52
C ASN A 305 4.69 27.20 9.24
N HIS A 306 4.63 26.22 8.33
CA HIS A 306 5.81 25.51 7.89
C HIS A 306 6.67 26.40 6.99
N PRO A 307 8.02 26.31 7.07
CA PRO A 307 8.91 27.08 6.20
C PRO A 307 8.58 26.83 4.72
N MET A 308 8.77 27.85 3.87
CA MET A 308 8.55 27.82 2.40
C MET A 308 9.37 26.75 1.65
N LYS A 309 10.14 25.92 2.36
CA LYS A 309 10.90 24.81 1.80
C LYS A 309 10.07 23.53 1.91
N LEU A 310 9.91 22.81 0.80
CA LEU A 310 9.25 21.51 0.72
C LEU A 310 10.12 20.43 1.40
N ARG A 311 10.15 20.40 2.73
CA ARG A 311 10.95 19.45 3.52
C ARG A 311 10.01 18.51 4.25
N ASN A 312 10.31 17.21 4.23
CA ASN A 312 9.73 16.27 5.18
C ASN A 312 10.30 16.61 6.56
N HIS A 313 9.48 17.21 7.43
CA HIS A 313 9.73 17.25 8.86
C HIS A 313 9.11 15.99 9.47
N LEU A 314 9.90 14.93 9.54
CA LEU A 314 9.69 13.85 10.50
C LEU A 314 10.43 14.21 11.79
#